data_AF-J1GS30-F1
#
_entry.id   AF-J1GS30-F1
#
_cell.length_a   1.000
_cell.length_b   1.000
_cell.length_c   1.000
_cell.angle_alpha   90.00
_cell.angle_beta   90.00
_cell.angle_gamma   90.00
#
_symmetry.space_group_name_H-M   'P 1'
#
loop_
_entity.id
_entity.type
_entity.pdbx_description
1 polymer ?
#
loop_
_entity_poly.entity_id
_entity_poly.type
_entity_poly.pdbx_seq_one_letter_code
_entity_poly.pdbx_strand_id
1 'polypeptide(L)' 'MATLAEQMQGERMARVALSMFAEPNDAATGRVLAQVGEIETLRLIESDDPVPGLARADALMWR' A
#
# COMPACT_ATOMS: atom_id res chain seq x y z
N MET A 1 4.14 -16.97 13.39
CA MET A 1 3.91 -15.58 13.84
C MET A 1 5.21 -14.84 13.63
N ALA A 2 5.23 -13.82 12.77
CA ALA A 2 6.40 -12.96 12.63
C ALA A 2 6.62 -12.20 13.95
N THR A 3 7.88 -12.07 14.35
CA THR A 3 8.26 -11.25 15.50
C THR A 3 7.97 -9.77 15.21
N LEU A 4 7.81 -8.96 16.26
CA LEU A 4 7.61 -7.51 16.10
C LEU A 4 8.76 -6.86 15.31
N ALA A 5 9.98 -7.35 15.48
CA ALA A 5 11.15 -6.87 14.74
C ALA A 5 11.02 -7.15 13.23
N GLU A 6 10.59 -8.35 12.84
CA GLU A 6 10.35 -8.71 11.44
C GLU A 6 9.23 -7.87 10.82
N GLN A 7 8.15 -7.60 11.57
CA GLN A 7 7.09 -6.70 11.10
C GLN A 7 7.59 -5.26 10.91
N MET A 8 8.30 -4.70 11.89
CA MET A 8 8.86 -3.34 11.77
C MET A 8 9.86 -3.22 10.61
N GLN A 9 10.61 -4.29 10.32
CA GLN A 9 11.50 -4.34 9.17
C GLN A 9 10.71 -4.41 7.86
N GLY A 10 9.65 -5.23 7.80
CA GLY A 10 8.74 -5.31 6.65
C GLY A 10 8.10 -3.96 6.31
N GLU A 11 7.51 -3.28 7.29
CA GLU A 11 6.90 -1.95 7.16
C GLU A 11 7.94 -0.91 6.65
N ARG A 12 9.17 -0.95 7.19
CA ARG A 12 10.25 -0.09 6.70
C ARG A 12 10.59 -0.36 5.23
N MET A 13 10.66 -1.63 4.82
CA MET A 13 10.92 -1.97 3.42
C MET A 13 9.76 -1.56 2.52
N ALA A 14 8.51 -1.75 2.97
CA ALA A 14 7.33 -1.31 2.27
C ALA A 14 7.32 0.21 2.04
N ARG A 15 7.73 1.03 3.02
CA ARG A 15 7.89 2.48 2.79
C ARG A 15 8.89 2.82 1.70
N VAL A 16 10.04 2.15 1.68
CA VAL A 16 11.06 2.38 0.65
C VAL A 16 10.51 1.98 -0.71
N ALA A 17 9.84 0.83 -0.82
CA ALA A 17 9.18 0.39 -2.04
C ALA A 17 8.14 1.42 -2.50
N LEU A 18 7.21 1.80 -1.63
CA LEU A 18 6.16 2.79 -1.94
C LEU A 18 6.75 4.14 -2.36
N SER A 19 7.86 4.59 -1.78
CA SER A 19 8.50 5.84 -2.22
C SER A 19 9.04 5.81 -3.65
N MET A 20 9.23 4.62 -4.23
CA MET A 20 9.66 4.46 -5.63
C MET A 20 8.48 4.43 -6.61
N PHE A 21 7.28 4.05 -6.16
CA PHE A 21 6.12 3.81 -7.02
C PHE A 21 4.98 4.81 -6.82
N ALA A 22 4.74 5.24 -5.58
CA ALA A 22 3.65 6.13 -5.26
C ALA A 22 4.03 7.59 -5.56
N GLU A 23 3.13 8.29 -6.24
CA GLU A 23 3.27 9.73 -6.44
C GLU A 23 3.23 10.44 -5.07
N PRO A 24 4.19 11.33 -4.77
CA PRO A 24 4.21 12.07 -3.52
C PRO A 24 2.91 12.85 -3.32
N ASN A 25 2.29 12.69 -2.15
CA ASN A 25 1.00 13.30 -1.79
C ASN A 25 -0.22 12.81 -2.60
N ASP A 26 -0.14 11.64 -3.24
CA ASP A 26 -1.32 11.00 -3.80
C ASP A 26 -2.33 10.66 -2.69
N ALA A 27 -3.51 11.29 -2.75
CA ALA A 27 -4.54 11.17 -1.73
C ALA A 27 -5.16 9.77 -1.71
N ALA A 28 -5.20 9.07 -2.86
CA ALA A 28 -5.68 7.70 -2.93
C ALA A 28 -4.76 6.75 -2.15
N THR A 29 -3.45 6.80 -2.45
CA THR A 29 -2.43 6.03 -1.73
C THR A 29 -2.43 6.34 -0.24
N GLY A 30 -2.50 7.61 0.15
CA GLY A 30 -2.55 8.02 1.55
C GLY A 30 -3.77 7.44 2.30
N ARG A 31 -4.93 7.36 1.63
CA ARG A 31 -6.14 6.75 2.20
C ARG A 31 -6.00 5.24 2.37
N VAL A 32 -5.47 4.55 1.36
CA VAL A 32 -5.27 3.09 1.43
C VAL A 32 -4.27 2.74 2.53
N LEU A 33 -3.15 3.47 2.61
CA LEU A 33 -2.15 3.31 3.68
C LEU A 33 -2.75 3.44 5.07
N ALA A 34 -3.62 4.43 5.29
CA ALA A 34 -4.28 4.65 6.56
C ALA A 34 -5.26 3.52 6.94
N GLN A 35 -5.76 2.75 5.98
CA GLN A 35 -6.72 1.68 6.21
C GLN A 35 -6.07 0.31 6.38
N VAL A 36 -5.04 -0.02 5.58
CA VAL A 36 -4.48 -1.37 5.51
C VAL A 36 -3.01 -1.49 5.89
N GLY A 37 -2.29 -0.36 6.04
CA GLY A 37 -0.85 -0.37 6.34
C GLY A 37 0.03 -0.54 5.11
N GLU A 38 1.35 -0.47 5.31
CA GLU A 38 2.32 -0.26 4.22
C GLU A 38 2.52 -1.54 3.40
N ILE A 39 2.65 -2.69 4.08
CA ILE A 39 2.83 -3.99 3.43
C ILE A 39 1.61 -4.36 2.59
N GLU A 40 0.41 -4.22 3.15
CA GLU A 40 -0.82 -4.59 2.44
C GLU A 40 -1.11 -3.61 1.29
N THR A 41 -0.78 -2.33 1.43
CA THR A 41 -0.86 -1.37 0.32
C THR A 41 0.04 -1.79 -0.83
N LEU A 42 1.27 -2.22 -0.55
CA LEU A 42 2.19 -2.73 -1.58
C LEU A 42 1.65 -4.00 -2.26
N ARG A 43 1.09 -4.94 -1.47
CA ARG A 43 0.44 -6.13 -2.02
C ARG A 43 -0.72 -5.78 -2.95
N LEU A 44 -1.53 -4.78 -2.59
CA LEU A 44 -2.67 -4.35 -3.38
C LEU A 44 -2.25 -3.75 -4.73
N ILE A 45 -1.18 -2.96 -4.77
CA ILE A 45 -0.61 -2.41 -6.02
C ILE A 45 -0.23 -3.54 -7.00
N GLU A 46 0.29 -4.66 -6.49
CA GLU A 46 0.70 -5.80 -7.32
C GLU A 46 -0.45 -6.78 -7.67
N SER A 47 -1.66 -6.53 -7.17
CA SER A 47 -2.81 -7.44 -7.31
C SER A 47 -3.97 -6.83 -8.09
N ASP A 48 -4.91 -7.68 -8.52
CA ASP A 48 -6.21 -7.26 -9.08
C ASP A 48 -7.33 -7.29 -8.02
N ASP A 49 -6.94 -7.32 -6.73
CA ASP A 49 -7.88 -7.39 -5.61
C ASP A 49 -8.63 -6.05 -5.44
N PRO A 50 -9.85 -6.07 -4.88
CA PRO A 50 -10.58 -4.85 -4.54
C PRO A 50 -9.81 -3.99 -3.54
N VAL A 51 -9.57 -2.74 -3.89
CA VAL A 51 -8.89 -1.77 -3.03
C VAL A 51 -9.91 -1.08 -2.11
N PRO A 52 -9.74 -1.15 -0.77
CA PRO A 52 -10.63 -0.48 0.16
C PRO A 52 -10.73 1.02 -0.10
N GLY A 53 -11.96 1.54 -0.17
CA GLY A 53 -12.21 2.97 -0.33
C GLY A 53 -11.99 3.54 -1.73
N LEU A 54 -11.71 2.70 -2.74
CA LEU A 54 -11.65 3.08 -4.15
C LEU A 54 -12.72 2.35 -4.97
N ALA A 55 -13.28 3.04 -5.97
CA ALA A 55 -14.10 2.36 -6.97
C ALA A 55 -13.21 1.49 -7.86
N ARG A 56 -13.77 0.45 -8.49
CA ARG A 56 -12.99 -0.46 -9.36
C ARG A 56 -12.23 0.29 -10.45
N ALA A 57 -12.84 1.29 -11.09
CA ALA A 57 -12.18 2.08 -12.13
C ALA A 57 -10.97 2.87 -11.59
N ASP A 58 -11.10 3.46 -10.39
CA ASP A 58 -10.03 4.22 -9.75
C ASP A 58 -8.89 3.31 -9.29
N ALA A 59 -9.22 2.13 -8.74
CA ALA A 59 -8.23 1.13 -8.37
C ALA A 59 -7.37 0.66 -9.55
N LEU A 60 -7.96 0.56 -10.75
CA LEU A 60 -7.23 0.21 -11.97
C LEU A 60 -6.25 1.30 -12.43
N MET A 61 -6.53 2.56 -12.11
CA MET A 61 -5.66 3.71 -12.42
C MET A 61 -4.61 3.99 -11.33
N TRP A 62 -4.86 3.53 -10.10
CA TRP A 62 -4.00 3.74 -8.95
C TRP A 62 -2.78 2.80 -8.91
N ARG A 63 -2.90 1.59 -9.45
CA ARG A 63 -1.79 0.63 -9.63
C ARG A 63 -0.89 1.01 -10.81
#